data_AF-A0A7S4SW73-F1
#
_entry.id   AF-A0A7S4SW73-F1
#
_cell.length_a   1.000
_cell.length_b   1.000
_cell.length_c   1.000
_cell.angle_alpha   90.00
_cell.angle_beta   90.00
_cell.angle_gamma   90.00
#
_symmetry.space_group_name_H-M   'P 1'
#
loop_
_entity.id
_entity.type
_entity.pdbx_description
1 polymer ?
#
loop_
_entity_poly.entity_id
_entity_poly.type
_entity_poly.pdbx_seq_one_letter_code
_entity_poly.pdbx_strand_id
1 'polypeptide(L)'
;WLKRFKEAPSPALQARAPPGHRLGAMKLNIAYPATGMQKLFEIDDDKKLLPFFDKRMSAEVSGDSLGDEWKGYVFRIGGGNDKQGFPMKQGILVNHRVRLLFKQGMSCYRERRKGCRKRKSVRGCIVGPDLATLSLIVVKKGDEEIPGLTDDSRPRRLGPKRASHIRKLFGLEKQDDVRKFVVRREAGKK
;
A
#
# COMPACT_ATOMS: atom_id res chain seq x y z
N TRP A 1 -10.31 -63.43 2.40
CA TRP A 1 -9.14 -62.69 2.90
C TRP A 1 -8.32 -62.28 1.68
N LEU A 2 -7.83 -61.03 1.62
CA LEU A 2 -7.29 -60.31 0.45
C LEU A 2 -8.32 -59.76 -0.58
N LYS A 3 -8.90 -58.59 -0.27
CA LYS A 3 -9.14 -57.56 -1.30
C LYS A 3 -7.99 -56.56 -1.20
N ARG A 4 -7.06 -56.64 -2.14
CA ARG A 4 -5.92 -55.73 -2.31
C ARG A 4 -6.47 -54.36 -2.73
N PHE A 5 -6.45 -53.40 -1.81
CA PHE A 5 -6.67 -51.98 -2.11
C PHE A 5 -5.67 -51.56 -3.20
N LYS A 6 -6.17 -51.25 -4.40
CA LYS A 6 -5.43 -50.44 -5.37
C LYS A 6 -5.64 -48.99 -4.96
N GLU A 7 -4.71 -48.45 -4.18
CA GLU A 7 -4.59 -47.00 -3.99
C GLU A 7 -4.28 -46.38 -5.36
N ALA A 8 -5.20 -45.58 -5.87
CA ALA A 8 -4.92 -44.65 -6.94
C ALA A 8 -4.01 -43.54 -6.37
N PRO A 9 -2.85 -43.24 -6.97
CA PRO A 9 -2.04 -42.12 -6.52
C PRO A 9 -2.83 -40.82 -6.74
N SER A 10 -3.02 -40.08 -5.66
CA SER A 10 -3.65 -38.76 -5.64
C SER A 10 -2.92 -37.82 -6.62
N PRO A 11 -3.61 -37.02 -7.45
CA PRO A 11 -2.97 -36.02 -8.29
C PRO A 11 -2.66 -34.79 -7.43
N ALA A 12 -1.69 -34.91 -6.54
CA ALA A 12 -1.26 -33.82 -5.66
C ALA A 12 0.26 -33.77 -5.57
N LEU A 13 0.96 -33.76 -6.71
CA LEU A 13 2.37 -33.38 -6.75
C LEU A 13 2.84 -32.90 -8.15
N GLN A 14 2.10 -31.96 -8.73
CA GLN A 14 2.61 -31.09 -9.79
C GLN A 14 2.38 -29.63 -9.43
N ALA A 15 3.29 -29.11 -8.60
CA ALA A 15 3.76 -27.72 -8.64
C ALA A 15 4.92 -27.59 -7.65
N ARG A 16 6.03 -28.31 -7.92
CA ARG A 16 7.32 -27.81 -7.43
C ARG A 16 7.53 -26.49 -8.17
N ALA A 17 7.43 -25.36 -7.46
CA ALA A 17 7.76 -24.07 -8.02
C ALA A 17 9.13 -24.19 -8.72
N PRO A 18 9.27 -23.73 -9.98
CA PRO A 18 10.51 -23.89 -10.72
C PRO A 18 11.66 -23.22 -9.95
N PRO A 19 12.87 -23.81 -9.96
CA PRO A 19 14.06 -23.20 -9.37
C PRO A 19 14.47 -22.02 -10.28
N GLY A 20 13.84 -20.87 -10.02
CA GLY A 20 13.93 -19.70 -10.87
C GLY A 20 13.27 -18.47 -10.25
N HIS A 21 13.21 -18.37 -8.92
CA HIS A 21 12.98 -17.08 -8.29
C HIS A 21 14.17 -16.17 -8.60
N ARG A 22 14.06 -15.45 -9.71
CA ARG A 22 14.96 -14.35 -10.05
C ARG A 22 14.99 -13.39 -8.87
N LEU A 23 16.18 -13.05 -8.42
CA LEU A 23 16.38 -11.89 -7.57
C LEU A 23 15.86 -10.66 -8.33
N GLY A 24 14.84 -9.98 -7.82
CA GLY A 24 14.80 -8.52 -7.92
C GLY A 24 13.76 -7.84 -8.82
N ALA A 25 12.60 -8.43 -9.11
CA ALA A 25 11.49 -7.65 -9.66
C ALA A 25 10.96 -6.65 -8.60
N MET A 26 10.80 -5.38 -8.99
CA MET A 26 10.25 -4.36 -8.10
C MET A 26 8.72 -4.52 -8.04
N LYS A 27 8.15 -4.51 -6.84
CA LYS A 27 6.69 -4.59 -6.67
C LYS A 27 6.09 -3.21 -6.42
N LEU A 28 5.07 -2.84 -7.19
CA LEU A 28 4.32 -1.61 -7.01
C LEU A 28 3.06 -1.90 -6.19
N ASN A 29 3.01 -1.38 -4.97
CA ASN A 29 1.81 -1.38 -4.14
C ASN A 29 1.02 -0.09 -4.40
N ILE A 30 -0.05 -0.19 -5.18
CA ILE A 30 -0.82 0.96 -5.64
C ILE A 30 -2.11 1.04 -4.82
N ALA A 31 -2.34 2.20 -4.22
CA ALA A 31 -3.53 2.49 -3.42
C ALA A 31 -4.38 3.58 -4.07
N TYR A 32 -5.70 3.37 -4.10
CA TYR A 32 -6.66 4.37 -4.56
C TYR A 32 -7.50 4.89 -3.37
N PRO A 33 -7.25 6.12 -2.88
CA PRO A 33 -7.92 6.61 -1.68
C PRO A 33 -9.44 6.81 -1.80
N ALA A 34 -9.95 7.05 -3.02
CA ALA A 34 -11.37 7.32 -3.21
C ALA A 34 -12.23 6.06 -2.98
N THR A 35 -11.79 4.91 -3.48
CA THR A 35 -12.45 3.61 -3.28
C THR A 35 -11.95 2.87 -2.03
N GLY A 36 -10.78 3.24 -1.52
CA GLY A 36 -10.13 2.55 -0.40
C GLY A 36 -9.57 1.18 -0.79
N MET A 37 -9.40 0.91 -2.08
CA MET A 37 -8.77 -0.31 -2.59
C MET A 37 -7.26 -0.16 -2.74
N GLN A 38 -6.57 -1.29 -2.71
CA GLN A 38 -5.14 -1.38 -2.97
C GLN A 38 -4.83 -2.71 -3.65
N LYS A 39 -3.88 -2.69 -4.58
CA LYS A 39 -3.42 -3.88 -5.30
C LYS A 39 -1.92 -3.83 -5.51
N LEU A 40 -1.29 -5.01 -5.45
CA LEU A 40 0.14 -5.19 -5.70
C LEU A 40 0.33 -5.64 -7.14
N PHE A 41 1.21 -4.96 -7.86
CA PHE A 41 1.62 -5.31 -9.22
C PHE A 41 3.11 -5.67 -9.21
N GLU A 42 3.46 -6.74 -9.90
CA GLU A 42 4.85 -7.16 -10.08
C GLU A 42 5.32 -6.69 -11.45
N ILE A 43 6.42 -5.94 -11.48
CA ILE A 43 6.99 -5.40 -12.72
C ILE A 43 8.41 -5.90 -12.86
N ASP A 44 8.62 -6.69 -13.92
CA ASP A 44 9.91 -7.28 -14.25
C ASP A 44 10.71 -6.43 -15.24
N ASP A 45 10.06 -5.54 -16.00
CA ASP A 45 10.70 -4.70 -17.00
C ASP A 45 11.23 -3.39 -16.41
N ASP A 46 12.55 -3.29 -16.32
CA ASP A 46 13.26 -2.11 -15.80
C ASP A 46 12.91 -0.83 -16.57
N LYS A 47 12.59 -0.91 -17.88
CA LYS A 47 12.26 0.28 -18.68
C LYS A 47 11.00 0.97 -18.18
N LYS A 48 10.03 0.20 -17.71
CA LYS A 48 8.77 0.72 -17.14
C LYS A 48 8.99 1.46 -15.82
N LEU A 49 10.05 1.10 -15.10
CA LEU A 49 10.41 1.64 -13.79
C LEU A 49 11.29 2.89 -13.86
N LEU A 50 11.99 3.13 -14.97
CA LEU A 50 12.88 4.28 -15.18
C LEU A 50 12.26 5.63 -14.77
N PRO A 51 10.98 5.95 -15.09
CA PRO A 51 10.40 7.24 -14.73
C PRO A 51 10.24 7.48 -13.22
N PHE A 52 10.28 6.41 -12.42
CA PHE A 52 10.22 6.48 -10.95
C PHE A 52 11.58 6.74 -10.32
N PHE A 53 12.68 6.40 -11.00
CA PHE A 53 14.03 6.60 -10.46
C PHE A 53 14.38 8.08 -10.35
N ASP A 54 15.22 8.38 -9.35
CA ASP A 54 15.65 9.74 -8.97
C ASP A 54 14.51 10.70 -8.59
N LYS A 55 13.28 10.18 -8.50
CA LYS A 55 12.16 10.93 -7.92
C LYS A 55 12.20 10.84 -6.40
N ARG A 56 11.84 11.96 -5.78
CA ARG A 56 11.67 12.02 -4.32
C ARG A 56 10.31 11.46 -3.92
N MET A 57 10.22 10.92 -2.72
CA MET A 57 8.94 10.61 -2.09
C MET A 57 8.02 11.85 -2.09
N SER A 58 6.74 11.62 -2.32
CA SER A 58 5.69 12.62 -2.55
C SER A 58 5.76 13.38 -3.88
N ALA A 59 6.69 13.05 -4.78
CA ALA A 59 6.61 13.53 -6.16
C ALA A 59 5.45 12.87 -6.91
N GLU A 60 4.91 13.59 -7.89
CA GLU A 60 3.97 13.07 -8.87
C GLU A 60 4.73 12.49 -10.07
N VAL A 61 4.27 11.34 -10.55
CA VAL A 61 4.86 10.58 -11.65
C VAL A 61 3.72 10.10 -12.55
N SER A 62 3.90 10.20 -13.86
CA SER A 62 2.93 9.67 -14.82
C SER A 62 2.97 8.14 -14.84
N GLY A 63 1.80 7.52 -14.97
CA GLY A 63 1.63 6.08 -15.09
C GLY A 63 1.81 5.52 -16.49
N ASP A 64 1.93 6.37 -17.51
CA ASP A 64 1.92 5.97 -18.92
C ASP A 64 3.02 4.95 -19.28
N SER A 65 4.13 4.92 -18.54
CA SER A 65 5.23 3.98 -18.78
C SER A 65 4.96 2.55 -18.32
N LEU A 66 3.93 2.32 -17.49
CA LEU A 66 3.62 0.99 -16.94
C LEU A 66 2.88 0.10 -17.96
N GLY A 67 2.13 0.71 -18.86
CA GLY A 67 1.35 0.05 -19.92
C GLY A 67 0.11 0.87 -20.30
N ASP A 68 -0.62 0.41 -21.30
CA ASP A 68 -1.80 1.10 -21.83
C ASP A 68 -2.92 1.27 -20.79
N GLU A 69 -3.10 0.28 -19.90
CA GLU A 69 -4.03 0.29 -18.77
C GLU A 69 -3.82 1.47 -17.80
N TRP A 70 -2.59 2.01 -17.77
CA TRP A 70 -2.17 3.06 -16.86
C TRP A 70 -2.08 4.43 -17.54
N LYS A 71 -2.55 4.53 -18.78
CA LYS A 71 -2.53 5.78 -19.53
C LYS A 71 -3.40 6.84 -18.87
N GLY A 72 -2.84 8.03 -18.69
CA GLY A 72 -3.52 9.16 -18.03
C GLY A 72 -3.59 9.06 -16.50
N TYR A 73 -3.11 7.96 -15.90
CA TYR A 73 -3.00 7.85 -14.46
C TYR A 73 -1.84 8.70 -13.95
N VAL A 74 -2.08 9.43 -12.85
CA VAL A 74 -1.01 10.15 -12.14
C VAL A 74 -0.87 9.58 -10.75
N PHE A 75 0.34 9.13 -10.42
CA PHE A 75 0.68 8.61 -9.11
C PHE A 75 1.47 9.61 -8.30
N ARG A 76 1.22 9.62 -7.00
CA ARG A 76 2.13 10.20 -6.01
C ARG A 76 2.88 9.09 -5.29
N ILE A 77 4.19 9.23 -5.18
CA ILE A 77 5.02 8.27 -4.45
C ILE A 77 4.74 8.41 -2.95
N GLY A 78 4.09 7.40 -2.36
CA GLY A 78 3.75 7.36 -0.93
C GLY A 78 4.90 6.90 -0.04
N GLY A 79 5.82 6.09 -0.59
CA GLY A 79 6.98 5.57 0.09
C GLY A 79 7.47 4.26 -0.53
N GLY A 80 8.17 3.45 0.24
CA GLY A 80 8.69 2.16 -0.24
C GLY A 80 9.54 1.46 0.80
N ASN A 81 9.90 0.22 0.49
CA ASN A 81 10.81 -0.60 1.27
C ASN A 81 11.98 -1.06 0.40
N ASP A 82 13.16 -0.98 0.99
CA ASP A 82 14.37 -1.59 0.46
C ASP A 82 14.26 -3.13 0.44
N LYS A 83 15.08 -3.82 -0.35
CA LYS A 83 15.21 -5.29 -0.38
C LYS A 83 15.41 -5.94 0.98
N GLN A 84 16.02 -5.22 1.93
CA GLN A 84 16.19 -5.70 3.31
C GLN A 84 15.06 -5.24 4.26
N GLY A 85 13.99 -4.68 3.73
CA GLY A 85 12.80 -4.25 4.48
C GLY A 85 12.90 -2.88 5.15
N PHE A 86 14.02 -2.16 4.99
CA PHE A 86 14.15 -0.81 5.56
C PHE A 86 13.21 0.18 4.86
N PRO A 87 12.32 0.87 5.59
CA PRO A 87 11.39 1.81 5.00
C PRO A 87 12.07 3.12 4.61
N MET A 88 11.55 3.76 3.56
CA MET A 88 11.90 5.13 3.17
C MET A 88 11.41 6.15 4.21
N LYS A 89 12.16 7.24 4.38
CA LYS A 89 11.76 8.36 5.26
C LYS A 89 11.89 9.71 4.55
N GLN A 90 10.82 10.49 4.60
CA GLN A 90 10.79 11.85 4.03
C GLN A 90 11.84 12.76 4.68
N GLY A 91 12.45 13.62 3.86
CA GLY A 91 13.45 14.59 4.29
C GLY A 91 14.90 14.07 4.33
N ILE A 92 15.12 12.76 4.12
CA ILE A 92 16.46 12.20 3.96
C ILE A 92 16.79 12.16 2.47
N LEU A 93 17.40 13.22 1.95
CA LEU A 93 17.68 13.43 0.52
C LEU A 93 18.88 12.61 0.01
N VAL A 94 18.88 11.30 0.27
CA VAL A 94 19.90 10.39 -0.23
C VAL A 94 19.26 9.16 -0.87
N ASN A 95 19.99 8.50 -1.76
CA ASN A 95 19.57 7.27 -2.42
C ASN A 95 20.05 5.99 -1.69
N HIS A 96 20.62 6.10 -0.50
CA HIS A 96 21.11 4.94 0.25
C HIS A 96 20.56 4.97 1.67
N ARG A 97 20.98 4.01 2.50
CA ARG A 97 20.55 3.94 3.90
C ARG A 97 21.42 4.78 4.80
N VAL A 98 20.77 5.48 5.74
CA VAL A 98 21.43 6.31 6.74
C VAL A 98 21.01 5.88 8.13
N ARG A 99 21.94 5.94 9.09
CA ARG A 99 21.68 5.66 10.51
C ARG A 99 21.41 6.96 11.26
N LEU A 100 20.16 7.18 11.63
CA LEU A 100 19.72 8.36 12.38
C LEU A 100 19.34 8.01 13.82
N LEU A 101 19.42 9.00 14.71
CA LEU A 101 18.95 8.90 16.09
C LEU A 101 17.48 9.32 16.18
N PHE A 102 16.57 8.37 16.36
CA PHE A 102 15.14 8.61 16.43
C PHE A 102 14.68 9.11 17.80
N LYS A 103 13.65 9.96 17.80
CA LYS A 103 12.88 10.40 18.97
C LYS A 103 11.39 10.03 18.81
N GLN A 104 10.62 10.16 19.89
CA GLN A 104 9.16 9.98 19.87
C GLN A 104 8.51 10.85 18.76
N GLY A 105 7.51 10.28 18.07
CA GLY A 105 6.78 10.95 16.99
C GLY A 105 7.43 10.86 15.60
N MET A 106 8.68 10.39 15.49
CA MET A 106 9.29 10.15 14.18
C MET A 106 8.73 8.85 13.55
N SER A 107 8.40 8.91 12.25
CA SER A 107 8.05 7.72 11.46
C SER A 107 9.14 6.64 11.55
N CYS A 108 8.74 5.36 11.38
CA CYS A 108 9.64 4.19 11.45
C CYS A 108 10.21 3.88 12.85
N TYR A 109 9.77 4.59 13.90
CA TYR A 109 10.15 4.36 15.28
C TYR A 109 8.92 4.27 16.19
N ARG A 110 8.90 3.24 17.05
CA ARG A 110 7.95 3.09 18.15
C ARG A 110 8.73 3.14 19.46
N GLU A 111 8.40 4.10 20.29
CA GLU A 111 8.99 4.25 21.60
C GLU A 111 8.54 3.11 22.52
N ARG A 112 9.50 2.49 23.23
CA ARG A 112 9.21 1.42 24.20
C ARG A 112 9.16 1.93 25.63
N ARG A 113 9.96 2.95 25.94
CA ARG A 113 10.03 3.64 27.23
C ARG A 113 10.12 5.13 26.96
N LYS A 114 9.38 5.93 27.73
CA LYS A 114 9.35 7.39 27.61
C LYS A 114 10.77 7.98 27.67
N GLY A 115 11.07 8.86 26.73
CA GLY A 115 12.38 9.51 26.57
C GLY A 115 13.42 8.66 25.83
N CYS A 116 13.10 7.43 25.41
CA CYS A 116 14.07 6.59 24.72
C CYS A 116 14.38 7.14 23.33
N ARG A 117 15.66 7.29 23.03
CA ARG A 117 16.16 7.54 21.67
C ARG A 117 16.84 6.27 21.16
N LYS A 118 16.66 5.96 19.87
CA LYS A 118 17.28 4.77 19.26
C LYS A 118 17.93 5.11 17.92
N ARG A 119 19.18 4.70 17.75
CA ARG A 119 19.84 4.78 16.44
C ARG A 119 19.33 3.65 15.55
N LYS A 120 18.65 4.00 14.46
CA LYS A 120 18.10 3.03 13.48
C LYS A 120 18.55 3.40 12.07
N SER A 121 18.75 2.37 11.25
CA SER A 121 18.93 2.52 9.81
C SER A 121 17.58 2.74 9.14
N VAL A 122 17.52 3.68 8.20
CA VAL A 122 16.35 3.94 7.35
C VAL A 122 16.83 4.21 5.92
N ARG A 123 15.96 3.94 4.96
CA ARG A 123 16.23 4.25 3.56
C ARG A 123 15.93 5.72 3.28
N GLY A 124 16.77 6.38 2.48
CA GLY A 124 16.52 7.75 2.04
C GLY A 124 15.27 7.88 1.15
N CYS A 125 14.84 9.11 0.88
CA CYS A 125 13.59 9.40 0.19
C CYS A 125 13.69 9.39 -1.34
N ILE A 126 14.88 9.27 -1.92
CA ILE A 126 15.09 9.16 -3.37
C ILE A 126 14.88 7.70 -3.76
N VAL A 127 14.08 7.48 -4.80
CA VAL A 127 13.77 6.16 -5.36
C VAL A 127 14.94 5.65 -6.20
N GLY A 128 15.32 4.40 -5.97
CA GLY A 128 16.39 3.72 -6.69
C GLY A 128 16.10 2.24 -6.93
N PRO A 129 16.97 1.54 -7.68
CA PRO A 129 16.79 0.14 -8.08
C PRO A 129 17.04 -0.87 -6.93
N ASP A 130 17.53 -0.39 -5.79
CA ASP A 130 17.74 -1.16 -4.56
C ASP A 130 16.44 -1.37 -3.76
N LEU A 131 15.35 -0.70 -4.13
CA LEU A 131 14.04 -0.91 -3.54
C LEU A 131 13.45 -2.25 -4.00
N ALA A 132 12.79 -2.95 -3.08
CA ALA A 132 11.99 -4.14 -3.41
C ALA A 132 10.53 -3.78 -3.65
N THR A 133 10.01 -2.81 -2.91
CA THR A 133 8.62 -2.37 -3.06
C THR A 133 8.53 -0.84 -3.10
N LEU A 134 7.68 -0.34 -3.98
CA LEU A 134 7.30 1.07 -4.03
C LEU A 134 5.82 1.19 -3.71
N SER A 135 5.46 2.12 -2.82
CA SER A 135 4.07 2.44 -2.52
C SER A 135 3.65 3.68 -3.29
N LEU A 136 2.63 3.55 -4.12
CA LEU A 136 2.08 4.59 -4.96
C LEU A 136 0.64 4.90 -4.54
N ILE A 137 0.25 6.15 -4.70
CA ILE A 137 -1.09 6.65 -4.40
C ILE A 137 -1.65 7.27 -5.68
N VAL A 138 -2.81 6.81 -6.13
CA VAL A 138 -3.49 7.41 -7.30
C VAL A 138 -3.98 8.81 -6.92
N VAL A 139 -3.56 9.82 -7.68
CA VAL A 139 -4.01 11.22 -7.55
C VAL A 139 -5.05 11.54 -8.61
N LYS A 140 -4.80 11.13 -9.85
CA LYS A 140 -5.74 11.26 -10.98
C LYS A 140 -5.96 9.87 -11.58
N LYS A 141 -7.23 9.50 -11.76
CA LYS A 141 -7.64 8.28 -12.47
C LYS A 141 -7.50 8.56 -13.99
N GLY A 142 -6.96 7.60 -14.73
CA GLY A 142 -6.99 7.61 -16.19
C GLY A 142 -8.33 7.15 -16.75
N ASP A 143 -8.36 6.92 -18.06
CA ASP A 143 -9.60 6.57 -18.78
C ASP A 143 -10.01 5.11 -18.55
N GLU A 144 -9.04 4.20 -18.50
CA GLU A 144 -9.29 2.77 -18.32
C GLU A 144 -9.48 2.38 -16.85
N GLU A 145 -10.26 1.33 -16.59
CA GLU A 145 -10.48 0.79 -15.25
C GLU A 145 -9.55 -0.39 -14.98
N ILE A 146 -9.03 -0.45 -13.76
CA ILE A 146 -8.02 -1.42 -13.36
C ILE A 146 -8.60 -2.40 -12.35
N PRO A 147 -8.54 -3.71 -12.68
CA PRO A 147 -9.30 -4.69 -11.95
C PRO A 147 -8.86 -4.79 -10.49
N GLY A 148 -9.80 -4.61 -9.56
CA GLY A 148 -9.55 -4.67 -8.13
C GLY A 148 -8.82 -3.45 -7.53
N LEU A 149 -8.71 -2.36 -8.29
CA LEU A 149 -8.25 -1.05 -7.78
C LEU A 149 -9.33 0.02 -7.93
N THR A 150 -9.96 0.10 -9.11
CA THR A 150 -10.96 1.14 -9.42
C THR A 150 -12.40 0.64 -9.49
N ASP A 151 -12.62 -0.65 -9.68
CA ASP A 151 -13.95 -1.21 -9.98
C ASP A 151 -14.90 -1.16 -8.78
N ASP A 152 -14.39 -1.54 -7.61
CA ASP A 152 -15.20 -1.67 -6.39
C ASP A 152 -14.91 -0.53 -5.42
N SER A 153 -15.80 -0.36 -4.44
CA SER A 153 -15.61 0.56 -3.33
C SER A 153 -15.77 -0.14 -2.00
N ARG A 154 -14.79 0.04 -1.10
CA ARG A 154 -14.86 -0.50 0.26
C ARG A 154 -15.61 0.48 1.16
N PRO A 155 -16.77 0.10 1.73
CA PRO A 155 -17.54 1.00 2.57
C PRO A 155 -16.78 1.33 3.86
N ARG A 156 -16.96 2.56 4.35
CA ARG A 156 -16.38 2.99 5.62
C ARG A 156 -17.05 2.26 6.78
N ARG A 157 -16.29 1.43 7.48
CA ARG A 157 -16.79 0.61 8.60
C ARG A 157 -17.31 1.43 9.79
N LEU A 158 -16.70 2.58 10.07
CA LEU A 158 -17.01 3.39 11.24
C LEU A 158 -17.57 4.75 10.83
N GLY A 159 -18.74 5.07 11.37
CA GLY A 159 -19.32 6.40 11.31
C GLY A 159 -18.69 7.36 12.34
N PRO A 160 -18.95 8.67 12.20
CA PRO A 160 -18.49 9.67 13.16
C PRO A 160 -19.13 9.46 14.54
N LYS A 161 -18.30 9.46 15.59
CA LYS A 161 -18.76 9.29 16.99
C LYS A 161 -19.11 10.62 17.68
N ARG A 162 -18.42 11.71 17.32
CA ARG A 162 -18.60 13.03 17.98
C ARG A 162 -19.74 13.81 17.31
N ALA A 163 -20.59 14.47 18.11
CA ALA A 163 -21.72 15.26 17.60
C ALA A 163 -21.31 16.29 16.54
N SER A 164 -20.20 16.99 16.74
CA SER A 164 -19.67 17.95 15.75
C SER A 164 -19.27 17.30 14.42
N HIS A 165 -18.78 16.06 14.44
CA HIS A 165 -18.44 15.32 13.22
C HIS A 165 -19.69 14.75 12.53
N ILE A 166 -20.72 14.37 13.29
CA ILE A 166 -22.01 13.94 12.74
C ILE A 166 -22.66 15.11 12.00
N ARG A 167 -22.74 16.29 12.64
CA ARG A 167 -23.27 17.51 12.00
C ARG A 167 -22.55 17.84 10.70
N LYS A 168 -21.20 17.81 10.71
CA LYS A 168 -20.40 18.06 9.50
C LYS A 168 -20.64 17.04 8.39
N LEU A 169 -20.83 15.77 8.73
CA LEU A 169 -21.02 14.72 7.73
C LEU A 169 -22.37 14.85 7.02
N PHE A 170 -23.42 15.20 7.76
CA PHE A 170 -24.79 15.28 7.24
C PHE A 170 -25.23 16.71 6.92
N GLY A 171 -24.37 17.71 7.08
CA GLY A 171 -24.69 19.12 6.83
C GLY A 171 -25.73 19.71 7.78
N LEU A 172 -25.79 19.22 9.03
CA LEU A 172 -26.80 19.65 10.02
C LEU A 172 -26.42 20.95 10.72
N GLU A 173 -27.44 21.71 11.13
CA GLU A 173 -27.27 22.89 11.95
C GLU A 173 -27.08 22.52 13.44
N LYS A 174 -26.83 23.53 14.28
CA LYS A 174 -26.59 23.29 15.71
C LYS A 174 -27.87 22.83 16.43
N GLN A 175 -29.01 23.31 15.96
CA GLN A 175 -30.36 23.10 16.49
C GLN A 175 -30.83 21.65 16.27
N ASP A 176 -30.30 20.99 15.23
CA ASP A 176 -30.73 19.64 14.85
C ASP A 176 -30.28 18.57 15.86
N ASP A 177 -31.17 17.61 16.11
CA ASP A 177 -30.89 16.46 16.97
C ASP A 177 -30.04 15.40 16.24
N VAL A 178 -28.76 15.34 16.61
CA VAL A 178 -27.77 14.41 16.06
C VAL A 178 -28.07 12.94 16.34
N ARG A 179 -28.90 12.61 17.35
CA ARG A 179 -29.16 11.21 17.76
C ARG A 179 -29.87 10.40 16.67
N LYS A 180 -30.68 11.07 15.86
CA LYS A 180 -31.42 10.48 14.73
C LYS A 180 -30.50 10.07 13.58
N PHE A 181 -29.35 10.73 13.44
CA PHE A 181 -28.40 10.55 12.34
C PHE A 181 -27.19 9.67 12.71
N VAL A 182 -27.23 9.02 13.87
CA VAL A 182 -26.15 8.11 14.29
C VAL A 182 -26.21 6.83 13.45
N VAL A 183 -25.14 6.57 12.70
CA VAL A 183 -25.00 5.34 11.91
C VAL A 183 -24.87 4.13 12.84
N ARG A 184 -25.82 3.21 12.73
CA ARG A 184 -25.81 1.93 13.45
C ARG A 184 -25.49 0.82 12.45
N ARG A 185 -24.73 -0.16 12.90
CA ARG A 185 -24.48 -1.40 12.15
C ARG A 185 -25.24 -2.52 12.82
N GLU A 186 -25.98 -3.28 12.04
CA GLU A 186 -26.51 -4.57 12.49
C GLU A 186 -25.35 -5.56 12.62
N ALA A 187 -25.14 -6.08 13.83
CA ALA A 187 -24.25 -7.20 14.02
C ALA A 187 -24.99 -8.46 13.56
N GLY A 188 -24.41 -9.20 12.61
CA GLY A 188 -24.94 -10.51 12.26
C GLY A 188 -25.06 -11.40 13.51
N LYS A 189 -26.02 -12.33 13.52
CA LYS A 189 -26.07 -13.37 14.55
C LYS A 189 -24.71 -14.08 14.57
N LYS A 190 -24.12 -14.18 15.76
CA LYS A 190 -22.85 -14.88 15.98
C LYS A 190 -22.94 -16.34 15.57
#